data_AF-K2DYU1-F1
#
_entry.id   AF-K2DYU1-F1
#
_cell.length_a   1.000
_cell.length_b   1.000
_cell.length_c   1.000
_cell.angle_alpha   90.00
_cell.angle_beta   90.00
_cell.angle_gamma   90.00
#
_symmetry.space_group_name_H-M   'P 1'
#
loop_
_entity.id
_entity.type
_entity.pdbx_description
1 polymer ?
#
loop_
_entity_poly.entity_id
_entity_poly.type
_entity_poly.pdbx_seq_one_letter_code
_entity_poly.pdbx_strand_id
1 'polypeptide(L)'
;MQKNSQKKASIDLSLRKTQAFKKVRACFESLENNPIFIEDIKKIRKKLLIPNGGFGAPLSKEEDEEAYNQTIFFSSTDGESYFYKEMERITIKYDLAVFGDVLIYYIFYNSIEPFINYGSANIARVIDLKEAFSNNHGLERLKNLHQELPVAILINPYMSQRDLIDYIRVIHKEWIAPIQKAYQKIETPVGKARRKSSFVKKRNDFVFQNRDMDPKKLVSLINKNFHQILDYTYIQRIIRTEVSKRK
;
A
#
# COMPACT_ATOMS: atom_id res chain seq x y z
N MET A 1 20.34 -9.24 3.54
CA MET A 1 19.67 -8.96 2.25
C MET A 1 18.55 -9.95 1.90
N GLN A 2 18.67 -11.26 2.17
CA GLN A 2 17.62 -12.27 1.85
C GLN A 2 16.23 -12.03 2.47
N LYS A 3 16.12 -11.53 3.72
CA LYS A 3 14.82 -11.23 4.37
C LYS A 3 13.98 -10.15 3.67
N ASN A 4 14.62 -9.18 2.99
CA ASN A 4 13.90 -8.13 2.27
C ASN A 4 13.38 -8.61 0.91
N SER A 5 14.07 -9.56 0.26
CA SER A 5 13.64 -10.15 -1.02
C SER A 5 12.43 -11.08 -0.83
N GLN A 6 12.44 -11.93 0.20
CA GLN A 6 11.30 -12.81 0.51
C GLN A 6 10.04 -12.03 0.90
N LYS A 7 10.20 -10.90 1.61
CA LYS A 7 9.08 -10.04 2.00
C LYS A 7 8.47 -9.31 0.79
N LYS A 8 9.29 -8.85 -0.16
CA LYS A 8 8.81 -8.22 -1.41
C LYS A 8 7.99 -9.20 -2.27
N ALA A 9 8.45 -10.44 -2.43
CA ALA A 9 7.73 -11.46 -3.20
C ALA A 9 6.33 -11.79 -2.63
N SER A 10 6.12 -11.74 -1.30
CA SER A 10 4.81 -11.99 -0.70
C SER A 10 3.80 -10.87 -0.93
N ILE A 11 4.29 -9.64 -1.05
CA ILE A 11 3.47 -8.45 -1.34
C ILE A 11 2.96 -8.53 -2.78
N ASP A 12 3.83 -8.86 -3.73
CA ASP A 12 3.49 -8.92 -5.15
C ASP A 12 2.39 -9.96 -5.43
N LEU A 13 2.47 -11.11 -4.75
CA LEU A 13 1.42 -12.13 -4.76
C LEU A 13 0.09 -11.64 -4.17
N SER A 14 0.13 -10.73 -3.20
CA SER A 14 -1.05 -10.16 -2.57
C SER A 14 -1.69 -9.08 -3.45
N LEU A 15 -0.88 -8.27 -4.15
CA LEU A 15 -1.36 -7.27 -5.11
C LEU A 15 -2.13 -7.89 -6.28
N ARG A 16 -1.71 -9.06 -6.76
CA ARG A 16 -2.41 -9.83 -7.81
C ARG A 16 -3.87 -10.15 -7.46
N LYS A 17 -4.20 -10.18 -6.17
CA LYS A 17 -5.56 -10.49 -5.69
C LYS A 17 -6.50 -9.29 -5.72
N THR A 18 -5.95 -8.07 -5.86
CA THR A 18 -6.74 -6.83 -5.83
C THR A 18 -7.58 -6.66 -7.09
N GLN A 19 -8.74 -6.02 -6.96
CA GLN A 19 -9.58 -5.67 -8.13
C GLN A 19 -8.87 -4.70 -9.07
N ALA A 20 -8.07 -3.80 -8.49
CA ALA A 20 -7.21 -2.87 -9.20
C ALA A 20 -6.27 -3.59 -10.19
N PHE A 21 -5.57 -4.64 -9.75
CA PHE A 21 -4.71 -5.46 -10.62
C PHE A 21 -5.51 -6.15 -11.74
N LYS A 22 -6.67 -6.72 -11.42
CA LYS A 22 -7.52 -7.40 -12.40
C LYS A 22 -7.98 -6.46 -13.53
N LYS A 23 -8.23 -5.18 -13.22
CA LYS A 23 -8.58 -4.16 -14.22
C LYS A 23 -7.41 -3.85 -15.16
N VAL A 24 -6.20 -3.72 -14.62
CA VAL A 24 -5.00 -3.53 -15.46
C VAL A 24 -4.84 -4.71 -16.41
N ARG A 25 -4.95 -5.93 -15.88
CA ARG A 25 -4.89 -7.15 -16.69
C ARG A 25 -5.95 -7.16 -17.78
N ALA A 26 -7.22 -6.89 -17.45
CA ALA A 26 -8.30 -6.84 -18.43
C ALA A 26 -8.09 -5.74 -19.51
N CYS A 27 -7.49 -4.61 -19.13
CA CYS A 27 -7.11 -3.56 -20.07
C CYS A 27 -6.08 -4.06 -21.09
N PHE A 28 -5.01 -4.71 -20.62
CA PHE A 28 -3.99 -5.27 -21.51
C PHE A 28 -4.52 -6.46 -22.33
N GLU A 29 -5.33 -7.35 -21.76
CA GLU A 29 -6.00 -8.42 -22.51
C GLU A 29 -6.89 -7.85 -23.64
N SER A 30 -7.54 -6.70 -23.41
CA SER A 30 -8.27 -6.01 -24.47
C SER A 30 -7.35 -5.42 -25.54
N LEU A 31 -6.17 -4.93 -25.18
CA LEU A 31 -5.18 -4.40 -26.12
C LEU A 31 -4.51 -5.48 -26.94
N GLU A 32 -4.24 -6.65 -26.35
CA GLU A 32 -3.70 -7.83 -27.04
C GLU A 32 -4.62 -8.31 -28.17
N ASN A 33 -5.92 -8.04 -28.07
CA ASN A 33 -6.90 -8.34 -29.10
C ASN A 33 -7.13 -7.17 -30.10
N ASN A 34 -6.45 -6.04 -29.92
CA ASN A 34 -6.58 -4.87 -30.78
C ASN A 34 -5.54 -4.91 -31.93
N PRO A 35 -5.97 -5.08 -33.20
CA PRO A 35 -5.04 -5.20 -34.32
C PRO A 35 -4.15 -3.97 -34.53
N ILE A 36 -4.66 -2.77 -34.22
CA ILE A 36 -3.90 -1.51 -34.37
C ILE A 36 -2.81 -1.44 -33.31
N PHE A 37 -3.12 -1.85 -32.07
CA PHE A 37 -2.14 -1.92 -30.99
C PHE A 37 -1.04 -2.94 -31.34
N ILE A 38 -1.41 -4.15 -31.75
CA ILE A 38 -0.46 -5.19 -32.14
C ILE A 38 0.47 -4.69 -33.26
N GLU A 39 -0.08 -4.01 -34.26
CA GLU A 39 0.71 -3.49 -35.38
C GLU A 39 1.67 -2.37 -34.96
N ASP A 40 1.24 -1.49 -34.06
CA ASP A 40 2.10 -0.48 -33.46
C ASP A 40 3.27 -1.13 -32.69
N ILE A 41 3.01 -2.18 -31.90
CA ILE A 41 4.05 -2.91 -31.16
C ILE A 41 5.01 -3.62 -32.11
N LYS A 42 4.51 -4.26 -33.18
CA LYS A 42 5.36 -4.90 -34.21
C LYS A 42 6.29 -3.90 -34.89
N LYS A 43 5.85 -2.67 -35.17
CA LYS A 43 6.69 -1.62 -35.75
C LYS A 43 7.86 -1.25 -34.84
N ILE A 44 7.57 -1.08 -33.54
CA ILE A 44 8.59 -0.80 -32.52
C ILE A 44 9.59 -1.96 -32.46
N ARG A 45 9.08 -3.19 -32.32
CA ARG A 45 9.90 -4.42 -32.27
C ARG A 45 10.83 -4.54 -33.48
N LYS A 46 10.28 -4.40 -34.69
CA LYS A 46 11.04 -4.45 -35.94
C LYS A 46 12.17 -3.41 -35.98
N LYS A 47 11.91 -2.17 -35.53
CA LYS A 47 12.90 -1.10 -35.53
C LYS A 47 14.01 -1.34 -34.51
N LEU A 48 13.70 -1.98 -33.39
CA LEU A 48 14.64 -2.28 -32.30
C LEU A 48 15.30 -3.66 -32.40
N LEU A 49 15.01 -4.41 -33.48
CA LEU A 49 15.46 -5.80 -33.69
C LEU A 49 14.95 -6.80 -32.64
N ILE A 50 13.78 -6.52 -32.07
CA ILE A 50 13.08 -7.44 -31.18
C ILE A 50 12.24 -8.41 -32.05
N PRO A 51 12.24 -9.73 -31.77
CA PRO A 51 11.39 -10.67 -32.49
C PRO A 51 9.91 -10.27 -32.41
N ASN A 52 9.12 -10.59 -33.45
CA ASN A 52 7.69 -10.23 -33.48
C ASN A 52 6.89 -10.77 -32.29
N GLY A 53 7.30 -11.89 -31.70
CA GLY A 53 6.71 -12.48 -30.49
C GLY A 53 7.42 -12.10 -29.19
N GLY A 54 8.32 -11.11 -29.21
CA GLY A 54 9.24 -10.83 -28.10
C GLY A 54 10.31 -11.92 -27.94
N PHE A 55 11.17 -11.77 -26.93
CA PHE A 55 12.20 -12.74 -26.57
C PHE A 55 11.67 -13.93 -25.75
N GLY A 56 10.38 -13.91 -25.36
CA GLY A 56 9.82 -14.83 -24.38
C GLY A 56 10.20 -14.44 -22.94
N ALA A 57 9.37 -14.79 -21.95
CA ALA A 57 9.62 -14.33 -20.57
C ALA A 57 10.95 -14.90 -20.02
N PRO A 58 11.93 -14.06 -19.61
CA PRO A 58 13.19 -14.52 -19.03
C PRO A 58 12.95 -15.35 -17.76
N LEU A 59 13.68 -16.45 -17.65
CA LEU A 59 13.73 -17.35 -16.50
C LEU A 59 14.85 -16.95 -15.52
N SER A 60 15.81 -16.15 -15.96
CA SER A 60 16.93 -15.62 -15.16
C SER A 60 17.25 -14.16 -15.48
N LYS A 61 18.09 -13.53 -14.66
CA LYS A 61 18.57 -12.16 -14.94
C LYS A 61 19.54 -12.15 -16.11
N GLU A 62 20.33 -13.20 -16.24
CA GLU A 62 21.30 -13.37 -17.30
C GLU A 62 20.59 -13.46 -18.67
N GLU A 63 19.44 -14.13 -18.73
CA GLU A 63 18.58 -14.18 -19.94
C GLU A 63 17.92 -12.83 -20.25
N ASP A 64 17.55 -12.06 -19.21
CA ASP A 64 17.02 -10.69 -19.34
C ASP A 64 18.10 -9.77 -19.93
N GLU A 65 19.34 -9.82 -19.40
CA GLU A 65 20.49 -9.06 -19.91
C GLU A 65 20.88 -9.47 -21.34
N GLU A 66 20.86 -10.76 -21.65
CA GLU A 66 21.15 -11.25 -23.00
C GLU A 66 20.12 -10.76 -24.02
N ALA A 67 18.83 -10.83 -23.70
CA ALA A 67 17.76 -10.29 -24.54
C ALA A 67 17.94 -8.78 -24.78
N TYR A 68 18.29 -8.03 -23.73
CA TYR A 68 18.56 -6.60 -23.86
C TYR A 68 19.76 -6.30 -24.76
N ASN A 69 20.85 -7.05 -24.63
CA ASN A 69 22.07 -6.87 -25.42
C ASN A 69 21.89 -7.20 -26.91
N GLN A 70 20.86 -7.97 -27.28
CA GLN A 70 20.51 -8.26 -28.67
C GLN A 70 19.72 -7.12 -29.35
N THR A 71 19.31 -6.09 -28.61
CA THR A 71 18.52 -4.96 -29.15
C THR A 71 19.35 -3.73 -29.45
N ILE A 72 18.92 -2.94 -30.45
CA ILE A 72 19.54 -1.63 -30.74
C ILE A 72 19.30 -0.64 -29.59
N PHE A 73 18.28 -0.90 -28.75
CA PHE A 73 17.86 -0.03 -27.66
C PHE A 73 19.01 0.33 -26.70
N PHE A 74 19.91 -0.61 -26.39
CA PHE A 74 21.06 -0.36 -25.52
C PHE A 74 22.39 -0.17 -26.26
N SER A 75 22.41 -0.41 -27.57
CA SER A 75 23.64 -0.31 -28.37
C SER A 75 23.85 1.07 -28.99
N SER A 76 22.85 1.96 -28.97
CA SER A 76 22.99 3.35 -29.46
C SER A 76 22.02 4.33 -28.78
N THR A 77 22.47 5.57 -28.64
CA THR A 77 21.65 6.71 -28.16
C THR A 77 20.41 6.95 -29.03
N ASP A 78 20.51 6.64 -30.33
CA ASP A 78 19.40 6.77 -31.27
C ASP A 78 18.31 5.72 -31.02
N GLY A 79 18.70 4.49 -30.66
CA GLY A 79 17.78 3.41 -30.29
C GLY A 79 17.02 3.73 -29.01
N GLU A 80 17.73 4.22 -28.00
CA GLU A 80 17.17 4.64 -26.72
C GLU A 80 16.16 5.79 -26.89
N SER A 81 16.56 6.85 -27.58
CA SER A 81 15.71 8.02 -27.86
C SER A 81 14.45 7.64 -28.66
N TYR A 82 14.60 6.79 -29.68
CA TYR A 82 13.47 6.26 -30.45
C TYR A 82 12.49 5.50 -29.56
N PHE A 83 12.98 4.61 -28.70
CA PHE A 83 12.12 3.82 -27.82
C PHE A 83 11.33 4.71 -26.86
N TYR A 84 11.96 5.65 -26.16
CA TYR A 84 11.23 6.52 -25.24
C TYR A 84 10.18 7.39 -25.93
N LYS A 85 10.47 7.87 -27.15
CA LYS A 85 9.50 8.61 -27.96
C LYS A 85 8.31 7.74 -28.36
N GLU A 86 8.56 6.49 -28.76
CA GLU A 86 7.47 5.56 -29.08
C GLU A 86 6.68 5.14 -27.83
N MET A 87 7.35 4.97 -26.69
CA MET A 87 6.71 4.71 -25.40
C MET A 87 5.76 5.85 -25.03
N GLU A 88 6.21 7.12 -25.12
CA GLU A 88 5.35 8.28 -24.91
C GLU A 88 4.16 8.28 -25.88
N ARG A 89 4.41 8.04 -27.17
CA ARG A 89 3.34 7.98 -28.19
C ARG A 89 2.29 6.90 -27.88
N ILE A 90 2.72 5.68 -27.57
CA ILE A 90 1.83 4.56 -27.26
C ILE A 90 1.07 4.82 -25.95
N THR A 91 1.77 5.28 -24.91
CA THR A 91 1.15 5.55 -23.61
C THR A 91 0.11 6.65 -23.70
N ILE A 92 0.31 7.69 -24.49
CA ILE A 92 -0.71 8.71 -24.76
C ILE A 92 -1.86 8.13 -25.59
N LYS A 93 -1.56 7.43 -26.69
CA LYS A 93 -2.57 6.93 -27.63
C LYS A 93 -3.54 5.93 -26.99
N TYR A 94 -3.05 5.08 -26.09
CA TYR A 94 -3.83 4.02 -25.44
C TYR A 94 -4.12 4.30 -23.95
N ASP A 95 -3.78 5.50 -23.47
CA ASP A 95 -3.96 5.92 -22.08
C ASP A 95 -3.29 4.99 -21.04
N LEU A 96 -2.02 4.64 -21.31
CA LEU A 96 -1.20 3.73 -20.53
C LEU A 96 -0.09 4.43 -19.74
N ALA A 97 -0.20 5.74 -19.49
CA ALA A 97 0.87 6.53 -18.87
C ALA A 97 1.35 5.97 -17.51
N VAL A 98 0.45 5.36 -16.73
CA VAL A 98 0.78 4.73 -15.44
C VAL A 98 1.27 3.28 -15.56
N PHE A 99 1.20 2.69 -16.76
CA PHE A 99 1.56 1.30 -17.03
C PHE A 99 2.78 1.18 -17.95
N GLY A 100 3.65 2.20 -17.96
CA GLY A 100 4.88 2.23 -18.74
C GLY A 100 5.69 0.94 -18.58
N ASP A 101 5.95 0.52 -17.34
CA ASP A 101 6.72 -0.71 -17.07
C ASP A 101 6.07 -1.98 -17.65
N VAL A 102 4.73 -2.08 -17.56
CA VAL A 102 3.99 -3.23 -18.13
C VAL A 102 4.09 -3.22 -19.65
N LEU A 103 3.99 -2.05 -20.27
CA LEU A 103 4.13 -1.88 -21.70
C LEU A 103 5.55 -2.16 -22.19
N ILE A 104 6.58 -1.71 -21.48
CA ILE A 104 7.99 -2.04 -21.76
C ILE A 104 8.13 -3.57 -21.77
N TYR A 105 7.68 -4.23 -20.70
CA TYR A 105 7.80 -5.67 -20.59
C TYR A 105 7.02 -6.40 -21.70
N TYR A 106 5.84 -5.91 -22.03
CA TYR A 106 5.06 -6.44 -23.15
C TYR A 106 5.82 -6.30 -24.48
N ILE A 107 6.45 -5.16 -24.77
CA ILE A 107 7.22 -4.95 -26.00
C ILE A 107 8.36 -5.96 -26.10
N PHE A 108 9.13 -6.16 -25.03
CA PHE A 108 10.31 -7.04 -25.07
C PHE A 108 9.94 -8.53 -25.01
N TYR A 109 8.93 -8.91 -24.25
CA TYR A 109 8.71 -10.32 -23.87
C TYR A 109 7.32 -10.86 -24.21
N ASN A 110 6.45 -10.03 -24.78
CA ASN A 110 5.09 -10.40 -25.15
C ASN A 110 4.31 -11.02 -23.99
N SER A 111 4.48 -10.43 -22.81
CA SER A 111 3.90 -10.87 -21.56
C SER A 111 3.58 -9.66 -20.70
N ILE A 112 2.62 -9.83 -19.79
CA ILE A 112 2.17 -8.81 -18.83
C ILE A 112 2.44 -9.23 -17.38
N GLU A 113 3.11 -10.37 -17.19
CA GLU A 113 3.14 -11.11 -15.92
C GLU A 113 4.23 -10.71 -14.89
N PRO A 114 5.46 -10.25 -15.19
CA PRO A 114 6.52 -10.38 -14.20
C PRO A 114 7.07 -9.10 -13.57
N PHE A 115 6.65 -7.89 -13.95
CA PHE A 115 7.08 -6.68 -13.25
C PHE A 115 6.01 -6.12 -12.31
N ILE A 116 5.72 -6.87 -11.23
CA ILE A 116 4.95 -6.36 -10.07
C ILE A 116 5.88 -5.74 -9.01
N ASN A 117 7.20 -5.89 -9.16
CA ASN A 117 8.23 -5.57 -8.15
C ASN A 117 8.24 -4.12 -7.61
N TYR A 118 7.46 -3.20 -8.17
CA TYR A 118 7.45 -1.78 -7.78
C TYR A 118 6.05 -1.13 -7.69
N GLY A 119 4.98 -1.94 -7.69
CA GLY A 119 3.60 -1.40 -7.70
C GLY A 119 3.19 -0.78 -9.04
N SER A 120 3.94 -1.02 -10.11
CA SER A 120 3.69 -0.54 -11.48
C SER A 120 2.57 -1.27 -12.21
N ALA A 121 2.19 -2.47 -11.75
CA ALA A 121 1.02 -3.21 -12.23
C ALA A 121 -0.25 -2.88 -11.43
N ASN A 122 -0.36 -1.68 -10.86
CA ASN A 122 -1.52 -1.28 -10.07
C ASN A 122 -1.96 0.16 -10.41
N ILE A 123 -3.26 0.41 -10.29
CA ILE A 123 -3.86 1.74 -10.48
C ILE A 123 -3.71 2.64 -9.24
N ALA A 124 -2.97 2.20 -8.23
CA ALA A 124 -2.55 3.03 -7.11
C ALA A 124 -1.11 2.71 -6.69
N ARG A 125 -0.42 3.73 -6.16
CA ARG A 125 0.97 3.60 -5.68
C ARG A 125 1.11 4.22 -4.31
N VAL A 126 1.73 3.49 -3.39
CA VAL A 126 2.15 4.03 -2.09
C VAL A 126 3.54 4.61 -2.19
N ILE A 127 3.72 5.79 -1.64
CA ILE A 127 4.98 6.52 -1.62
C ILE A 127 5.33 6.88 -0.18
N ASP A 128 6.56 6.56 0.23
CA ASP A 128 7.18 7.22 1.39
C ASP A 128 7.61 8.62 0.96
N LEU A 129 6.98 9.64 1.53
CA LEU A 129 7.26 11.02 1.15
C LEU A 129 8.71 11.44 1.45
N LYS A 130 9.36 10.85 2.46
CA LYS A 130 10.77 11.16 2.75
C LYS A 130 11.68 10.71 1.61
N GLU A 131 11.45 9.52 1.08
CA GLU A 131 12.20 9.00 -0.07
C GLU A 131 11.94 9.86 -1.31
N ALA A 132 10.68 10.22 -1.56
CA ALA A 132 10.32 11.07 -2.70
C ALA A 132 10.97 12.47 -2.64
N PHE A 133 11.04 13.10 -1.47
CA PHE A 133 11.68 14.41 -1.30
C PHE A 133 13.21 14.35 -1.32
N SER A 134 13.82 13.24 -0.90
CA SER A 134 15.28 13.07 -0.93
C SER A 134 15.84 13.12 -2.35
N ASN A 135 15.01 12.80 -3.35
CA ASN A 135 15.38 12.73 -4.76
C ASN A 135 14.95 13.97 -5.59
N ASN A 136 14.31 14.99 -4.99
CA ASN A 136 13.77 16.14 -5.72
C ASN A 136 13.99 17.47 -4.98
N HIS A 137 14.84 18.34 -5.54
CA HIS A 137 15.24 19.62 -4.94
C HIS A 137 14.14 20.72 -4.95
N GLY A 138 12.99 20.51 -5.58
CA GLY A 138 11.97 21.55 -5.82
C GLY A 138 10.85 21.70 -4.78
N LEU A 139 10.80 20.88 -3.72
CA LEU A 139 9.64 20.79 -2.81
C LEU A 139 9.96 21.23 -1.36
N GLU A 140 10.72 22.32 -1.19
CA GLU A 140 11.12 22.84 0.12
C GLU A 140 9.96 23.03 1.11
N ARG A 141 8.81 23.54 0.66
CA ARG A 141 7.61 23.71 1.52
C ARG A 141 6.99 22.38 1.98
N LEU A 142 7.26 21.27 1.28
CA LEU A 142 6.78 19.95 1.65
C LEU A 142 7.84 19.13 2.40
N LYS A 143 9.08 19.63 2.53
CA LYS A 143 10.17 18.92 3.21
C LYS A 143 9.83 18.52 4.64
N ASN A 144 8.93 19.20 5.33
CA ASN A 144 8.49 18.79 6.68
C ASN A 144 7.21 17.94 6.68
N LEU A 145 6.47 17.91 5.56
CA LEU A 145 5.19 17.21 5.47
C LEU A 145 5.34 15.70 5.70
N HIS A 146 6.48 15.11 5.29
CA HIS A 146 6.75 13.69 5.52
C HIS A 146 6.84 13.32 7.00
N GLN A 147 7.12 14.27 7.91
CA GLN A 147 7.16 13.99 9.35
C GLN A 147 5.75 13.84 9.94
N GLU A 148 4.77 14.54 9.37
CA GLU A 148 3.38 14.55 9.84
C GLU A 148 2.49 13.58 9.04
N LEU A 149 2.75 13.47 7.74
CA LEU A 149 2.03 12.66 6.76
C LEU A 149 3.03 11.83 5.95
N PRO A 150 3.65 10.79 6.53
CA PRO A 150 4.76 10.08 5.90
C PRO A 150 4.37 9.25 4.67
N VAL A 151 3.08 9.02 4.46
CA VAL A 151 2.56 8.16 3.39
C VAL A 151 1.70 8.98 2.43
N ALA A 152 2.02 8.91 1.15
CA ALA A 152 1.15 9.34 0.07
C ALA A 152 0.62 8.13 -0.72
N ILE A 153 -0.62 8.24 -1.19
CA ILE A 153 -1.23 7.26 -2.09
C ILE A 153 -1.57 8.00 -3.38
N LEU A 154 -0.85 7.67 -4.46
CA LEU A 154 -1.22 8.12 -5.80
C LEU A 154 -2.34 7.22 -6.32
N ILE A 155 -3.37 7.83 -6.88
CA ILE A 155 -4.59 7.17 -7.33
C ILE A 155 -4.77 7.50 -8.80
N ASN A 156 -4.88 6.48 -9.64
CA ASN A 156 -5.20 6.65 -11.05
C ASN A 156 -6.67 7.12 -11.21
N PRO A 157 -7.01 7.97 -12.19
CA PRO A 157 -8.37 8.47 -12.43
C PRO A 157 -9.45 7.39 -12.57
N TYR A 158 -9.09 6.18 -13.01
CA TYR A 158 -10.03 5.06 -13.21
C TYR A 158 -10.22 4.20 -11.95
N MET A 159 -9.56 4.53 -10.84
CA MET A 159 -9.72 3.81 -9.59
C MET A 159 -11.04 4.19 -8.91
N SER A 160 -11.93 3.21 -8.72
CA SER A 160 -13.14 3.45 -7.94
C SER A 160 -12.85 3.48 -6.44
N GLN A 161 -13.75 4.06 -5.65
CA GLN A 161 -13.67 4.02 -4.19
C GLN A 161 -13.54 2.58 -3.65
N ARG A 162 -14.23 1.62 -4.27
CA ARG A 162 -14.17 0.21 -3.87
C ARG A 162 -12.80 -0.40 -4.11
N ASP A 163 -12.18 -0.07 -5.25
CA ASP A 163 -10.83 -0.53 -5.58
C ASP A 163 -9.81 0.05 -4.59
N LEU A 164 -9.95 1.33 -4.24
CA LEU A 164 -9.07 2.00 -3.28
C LEU A 164 -9.15 1.34 -1.90
N ILE A 165 -10.35 1.05 -1.41
CA ILE A 165 -10.55 0.36 -0.13
C ILE A 165 -9.93 -1.04 -0.17
N ASP A 166 -10.17 -1.81 -1.23
CA ASP A 166 -9.61 -3.15 -1.39
C ASP A 166 -8.08 -3.12 -1.42
N TYR A 167 -7.52 -2.23 -2.24
CA TYR A 167 -6.08 -2.00 -2.34
C TYR A 167 -5.48 -1.68 -0.97
N ILE A 168 -5.97 -0.63 -0.29
CA ILE A 168 -5.48 -0.21 1.03
C ILE A 168 -5.55 -1.38 2.00
N ARG A 169 -6.66 -2.14 2.04
CA ARG A 169 -6.81 -3.30 2.93
C ARG A 169 -5.72 -4.35 2.71
N VAL A 170 -5.34 -4.62 1.46
CA VAL A 170 -4.28 -5.58 1.12
C VAL A 170 -2.91 -5.06 1.55
N ILE A 171 -2.57 -3.83 1.17
CA ILE A 171 -1.20 -3.31 1.33
C ILE A 171 -0.93 -2.69 2.71
N HIS A 172 -1.96 -2.42 3.51
CA HIS A 172 -1.81 -1.66 4.75
C HIS A 172 -0.84 -2.32 5.73
N LYS A 173 -0.98 -3.62 5.98
CA LYS A 173 -0.15 -4.35 6.95
C LYS A 173 1.32 -4.38 6.53
N GLU A 174 1.58 -4.49 5.23
CA GLU A 174 2.91 -4.81 4.71
C GLU A 174 3.70 -3.57 4.32
N TRP A 175 3.05 -2.48 3.89
CA TRP A 175 3.70 -1.25 3.41
C TRP A 175 3.34 -0.03 4.25
N ILE A 176 2.05 0.30 4.35
CA ILE A 176 1.61 1.56 5.00
C ILE A 176 1.98 1.56 6.49
N ALA A 177 1.62 0.51 7.22
CA ALA A 177 1.83 0.46 8.66
C ALA A 177 3.32 0.47 9.06
N PRO A 178 4.24 -0.23 8.38
CA PRO A 178 5.68 -0.08 8.61
C PRO A 178 6.19 1.34 8.41
N ILE A 179 5.78 2.03 7.33
CA ILE A 179 6.17 3.42 7.09
C ILE A 179 5.63 4.28 8.25
N GLN A 180 4.33 4.22 8.54
CA GLN A 180 3.72 5.01 9.63
C GLN A 180 4.41 4.79 10.98
N LYS A 181 4.74 3.54 11.33
CA LYS A 181 5.45 3.22 12.58
C LYS A 181 6.84 3.86 12.67
N ALA A 182 7.55 4.02 11.54
CA ALA A 182 8.86 4.66 11.52
C ALA A 182 8.80 6.16 11.88
N TYR A 183 7.64 6.81 11.74
CA TYR A 183 7.43 8.23 12.05
C TYR A 183 6.54 8.48 13.28
N GLN A 184 6.01 7.44 13.92
CA GLN A 184 5.21 7.59 15.13
C GLN A 184 6.08 8.09 16.30
N LYS A 185 5.74 9.26 16.85
CA LYS A 185 6.31 9.73 18.12
C LYS A 185 5.67 8.98 19.28
N ILE A 186 6.49 8.41 20.16
CA ILE A 186 6.08 7.53 21.28
C ILE A 186 5.07 8.23 22.22
N GLU A 187 5.10 9.55 22.31
CA GLU A 187 4.44 10.32 23.37
C GLU A 187 3.12 10.99 22.96
N THR A 188 2.71 10.90 21.68
CA THR A 188 1.47 11.57 21.23
C THR A 188 0.36 10.55 20.99
N PRO A 189 -0.53 10.30 21.97
CA PRO A 189 -1.65 9.40 21.78
C PRO A 189 -2.65 10.02 20.79
N VAL A 190 -2.60 9.59 19.53
CA VAL A 190 -3.62 9.90 18.53
C VAL A 190 -4.76 8.90 18.66
N GLY A 191 -5.89 9.35 19.18
CA GLY A 191 -7.10 8.53 19.36
C GLY A 191 -8.13 9.22 20.25
N LYS A 192 -9.30 8.59 20.44
CA LYS A 192 -10.28 9.09 21.42
C LYS A 192 -9.64 9.06 22.81
N ALA A 193 -9.18 10.21 23.28
CA ALA A 193 -8.91 10.44 24.69
C ALA A 193 -10.24 10.29 25.44
N ARG A 194 -10.57 9.05 25.83
CA ARG A 194 -11.72 8.77 26.68
C ARG A 194 -11.41 9.35 28.06
N ARG A 195 -11.66 10.64 28.25
CA ARG A 195 -11.79 11.21 29.60
C ARG A 195 -12.98 10.51 30.24
N LYS A 196 -12.71 9.55 31.11
CA LYS A 196 -13.73 9.07 32.05
C LYS A 196 -14.20 10.29 32.83
N SER A 197 -15.51 10.45 33.00
CA SER A 197 -16.03 11.50 33.86
C SER A 197 -15.40 11.37 35.25
N SER A 198 -15.10 12.50 35.89
CA SER A 198 -14.55 12.54 37.25
C SER A 198 -15.41 11.71 38.21
N PHE A 199 -16.73 11.73 37.99
CA PHE A 199 -17.71 10.90 38.69
C PHE A 199 -17.44 9.38 38.53
N VAL A 200 -17.30 8.87 37.30
CA VAL A 200 -17.03 7.44 37.06
C VAL A 200 -15.69 7.02 37.66
N LYS A 201 -14.68 7.91 37.64
CA LYS A 201 -13.39 7.66 38.29
C LYS A 201 -13.55 7.52 39.81
N LYS A 202 -14.16 8.51 40.47
CA LYS A 202 -14.43 8.49 41.92
C LYS A 202 -15.23 7.25 42.35
N ARG A 203 -16.25 6.88 41.59
CA ARG A 203 -17.05 5.67 41.84
C ARG A 203 -16.21 4.39 41.73
N ASN A 204 -15.43 4.26 40.66
CA ASN A 204 -14.57 3.08 40.48
C ASN A 204 -13.49 2.99 41.57
N ASP A 205 -12.90 4.13 41.97
CA ASP A 205 -11.93 4.20 43.07
C ASP A 205 -12.56 3.75 44.39
N PHE A 206 -13.78 4.23 44.69
CA PHE A 206 -14.55 3.81 45.86
C PHE A 206 -14.83 2.30 45.86
N VAL A 207 -15.25 1.75 44.71
CA VAL A 207 -15.47 0.30 44.54
C VAL A 207 -14.19 -0.48 44.81
N PHE A 208 -13.04 -0.03 44.30
CA PHE A 208 -11.76 -0.70 44.47
C PHE A 208 -11.22 -0.63 45.91
N GLN A 209 -11.40 0.51 46.59
CA GLN A 209 -11.01 0.68 48.00
C GLN A 209 -11.80 -0.26 48.92
N ASN A 210 -13.02 -0.60 48.53
CA ASN A 210 -13.94 -1.42 49.31
C ASN A 210 -14.10 -2.84 48.74
N ARG A 211 -13.17 -3.28 47.87
CA ARG A 211 -13.27 -4.53 47.10
C ARG A 211 -13.39 -5.82 47.94
N ASP A 212 -12.96 -5.77 49.19
CA ASP A 212 -12.95 -6.92 50.10
C ASP A 212 -14.30 -7.12 50.82
N MET A 213 -15.25 -6.19 50.65
CA MET A 213 -16.60 -6.33 51.19
C MET A 213 -17.49 -7.21 50.31
N ASP A 214 -18.56 -7.75 50.91
CA ASP A 214 -19.60 -8.48 50.18
C ASP A 214 -20.21 -7.61 49.05
N PRO A 215 -20.21 -8.09 47.79
CA PRO A 215 -20.75 -7.36 46.64
C PRO A 215 -22.17 -6.84 46.84
N LYS A 216 -23.05 -7.57 47.57
CA LYS A 216 -24.43 -7.11 47.83
C LYS A 216 -24.46 -5.87 48.72
N LYS A 217 -23.59 -5.80 49.74
CA LYS A 217 -23.42 -4.59 50.57
C LYS A 217 -22.82 -3.44 49.77
N LEU A 218 -21.90 -3.75 48.85
CA LEU A 218 -21.30 -2.76 47.96
C LEU A 218 -22.34 -2.08 47.06
N VAL A 219 -23.29 -2.83 46.51
CA VAL A 219 -24.40 -2.28 45.70
C VAL A 219 -25.14 -1.18 46.47
N SER A 220 -25.53 -1.47 47.71
CA SER A 220 -26.26 -0.53 48.56
C SER A 220 -25.43 0.74 48.85
N LEU A 221 -24.15 0.57 49.16
CA LEU A 221 -23.23 1.68 49.42
C LEU A 221 -22.96 2.55 48.19
N ILE A 222 -22.87 1.95 47.00
CA ILE A 222 -22.72 2.72 45.75
C ILE A 222 -23.97 3.52 45.47
N ASN A 223 -25.15 2.92 45.63
CA ASN A 223 -26.41 3.63 45.43
C ASN A 223 -26.54 4.81 46.40
N LYS A 224 -26.13 4.64 47.66
CA LYS A 224 -26.13 5.71 48.66
C LYS A 224 -25.16 6.86 48.34
N ASN A 225 -23.93 6.54 47.92
CA ASN A 225 -22.87 7.55 47.73
C ASN A 225 -22.84 8.18 46.33
N PHE A 226 -23.36 7.48 45.32
CA PHE A 226 -23.28 7.88 43.92
C PHE A 226 -24.64 7.95 43.23
N HIS A 227 -25.74 7.64 43.91
CA HIS A 227 -27.10 7.61 43.35
C HIS A 227 -27.19 6.78 42.06
N GLN A 228 -26.42 5.69 41.99
CA GLN A 228 -26.40 4.76 40.87
C GLN A 228 -26.84 3.37 41.29
N ILE A 229 -27.79 2.83 40.55
CA ILE A 229 -28.22 1.44 40.65
C ILE A 229 -27.28 0.62 39.77
N LEU A 230 -26.39 -0.13 40.39
CA LEU A 230 -25.51 -1.09 39.73
C LEU A 230 -25.80 -2.49 40.25
N ASP A 231 -25.78 -3.48 39.37
CA ASP A 231 -25.84 -4.87 39.80
C ASP A 231 -24.47 -5.37 40.32
N TYR A 232 -24.49 -6.45 41.09
CA TYR A 232 -23.28 -7.04 41.68
C TYR A 232 -22.28 -7.54 40.61
N THR A 233 -22.76 -7.92 39.43
CA THR A 233 -21.93 -8.41 38.31
C THR A 233 -21.10 -7.27 37.72
N TYR A 234 -21.70 -6.10 37.56
CA TYR A 234 -21.06 -4.88 37.10
C TYR A 234 -19.99 -4.42 38.11
N ILE A 235 -20.28 -4.51 39.41
CA ILE A 235 -19.32 -4.22 40.47
C ILE A 235 -18.11 -5.15 40.42
N GLN A 236 -18.33 -6.47 40.30
CA GLN A 236 -17.22 -7.41 40.16
C GLN A 236 -16.37 -7.12 38.93
N ARG A 237 -16.99 -6.73 37.81
CA ARG A 237 -16.25 -6.30 36.62
C ARG A 237 -15.40 -5.06 36.88
N ILE A 238 -15.91 -4.07 37.63
CA ILE A 238 -15.11 -2.91 38.05
C ILE A 238 -13.92 -3.37 38.88
N ILE A 239 -14.13 -4.21 39.89
CA ILE A 239 -13.05 -4.70 40.78
C ILE A 239 -11.97 -5.40 39.95
N ARG A 240 -12.33 -6.36 39.10
CA ARG A 240 -11.36 -7.07 38.24
C ARG A 240 -10.57 -6.11 37.33
N THR A 241 -11.26 -5.13 36.75
CA THR A 241 -10.63 -4.14 35.87
C THR A 241 -9.66 -3.24 36.64
N GLU A 242 -10.03 -2.79 37.84
CA GLU A 242 -9.19 -1.92 38.66
C GLU A 242 -8.00 -2.68 39.27
N VAL A 243 -8.17 -3.95 39.67
CA VAL A 243 -7.07 -4.83 40.10
C VAL A 243 -6.05 -5.02 38.97
N SER A 244 -6.50 -5.32 37.74
CA SER A 244 -5.61 -5.51 36.60
C SER A 244 -4.84 -4.25 36.19
N LYS A 245 -5.35 -3.05 36.50
CA LYS A 245 -4.72 -1.77 36.13
C LYS A 245 -3.69 -1.27 37.15
N ARG A 246 -3.78 -1.76 38.38
CA ARG A 246 -2.95 -1.32 39.51
C ARG A 246 -1.89 -2.36 39.92
N LYS A 247 -1.85 -3.47 39.18
CA LYS A 247 -0.69 -4.37 39.11
C LYS A 247 0.27 -3.83 38.07
#